data_AF-A0AAJ6P7B4-F1
#
_entry.id   AF-A0AAJ6P7B4-F1
#
_cell.length_a   1.000
_cell.length_b   1.000
_cell.length_c   1.000
_cell.angle_alpha   90.00
_cell.angle_beta   90.00
_cell.angle_gamma   90.00
#
_symmetry.space_group_name_H-M   'P 1'
#
loop_
_entity.id
_entity.type
_entity.pdbx_description
1 polymer ?
#
loop_
_entity_poly.entity_id
_entity_poly.type
_entity_poly.pdbx_seq_one_letter_code
_entity_poly.pdbx_strand_id
1 'polypeptide(L)' 'MTEPRPLTPKEQKVIQEFEAVRPGTGALAENNIRNNDKTGWADIIADTPEEELVAREGSSTNSFMYRRIGG' A
#
# COMPACT_ATOMS: atom_id res chain seq x y z
N MET A 1 13.58 -17.26 -0.18
CA MET A 1 13.18 -16.54 1.05
C MET A 1 13.96 -15.25 1.03
N THR A 2 13.28 -14.11 0.83
CA THR A 2 13.92 -12.79 0.82
C THR A 2 14.40 -12.52 2.24
N GLU A 3 15.70 -12.28 2.41
CA GLU A 3 16.29 -12.03 3.74
C GLU A 3 15.61 -10.84 4.43
N PRO A 4 15.53 -10.84 5.77
CA PRO A 4 14.94 -9.74 6.52
C PRO A 4 15.87 -8.52 6.48
N ARG A 5 15.83 -7.77 5.38
CA ARG A 5 16.41 -6.42 5.36
C ARG A 5 15.66 -5.54 6.37
N PRO A 6 16.35 -4.62 7.05
CA PRO A 6 15.69 -3.61 7.86
C PRO A 6 14.79 -2.75 6.96
N LEU A 7 13.60 -2.42 7.48
CA LEU A 7 12.68 -1.49 6.82
C LEU A 7 13.21 -0.07 6.99
N THR A 8 13.09 0.74 5.93
CA THR A 8 13.44 2.17 5.98
C THR A 8 12.39 2.96 6.77
N PRO A 9 12.71 4.18 7.25
CA PRO A 9 11.73 5.03 7.92
C PRO A 9 10.48 5.30 7.08
N LYS A 10 10.63 5.49 5.77
CA LYS A 10 9.51 5.67 4.83
C LYS A 10 8.61 4.42 4.76
N GLU A 11 9.21 3.23 4.67
CA GLU A 11 8.47 1.97 4.64
C GLU A 11 7.73 1.71 5.96
N GLN A 12 8.35 2.03 7.08
CA GLN A 12 7.71 1.95 8.40
C GLN A 12 6.53 2.92 8.52
N LYS A 13 6.68 4.13 7.99
CA LYS A 13 5.58 5.11 7.94
C LYS A 13 4.39 4.55 7.17
N VAL A 14 4.61 3.97 6.00
CA VAL A 14 3.53 3.33 5.21
C VAL A 14 2.83 2.23 6.01
N ILE A 15 3.58 1.37 6.70
CA ILE A 15 2.98 0.32 7.53
C ILE A 15 2.09 0.90 8.63
N GLN A 16 2.56 1.96 9.32
CA GLN A 16 1.81 2.63 10.37
C GLN A 16 0.54 3.30 9.83
N GLU A 17 0.64 3.97 8.68
CA GLU A 17 -0.49 4.64 8.03
C GLU A 17 -1.59 3.64 7.63
N PHE A 18 -1.21 2.50 7.05
CA PHE A 18 -2.17 1.44 6.72
C PHE A 18 -2.81 0.84 7.99
N GLU A 19 -2.01 0.53 9.01
CA GLU A 19 -2.53 0.03 10.28
C GLU A 19 -3.50 1.01 10.97
N ALA A 20 -3.20 2.31 10.89
CA ALA A 20 -4.02 3.38 11.45
C ALA A 20 -5.36 3.53 10.70
N VAL A 21 -5.37 3.42 9.37
CA VAL A 21 -6.61 3.48 8.57
C VAL A 21 -7.47 2.23 8.78
N ARG A 22 -6.86 1.04 8.77
CA ARG A 22 -7.58 -0.19 9.04
C ARG A 22 -6.68 -1.17 9.79
N PRO A 23 -7.00 -1.47 11.06
CA PRO A 23 -6.25 -2.44 11.86
C PRO A 23 -6.11 -3.78 11.14
N GLY A 24 -4.91 -4.34 11.15
CA GLY A 24 -4.54 -5.57 10.45
C GLY A 24 -4.06 -5.39 9.01
N THR A 25 -4.15 -4.18 8.43
CA THR A 25 -3.61 -3.92 7.07
C THR A 25 -2.15 -3.51 7.05
N GLY A 26 -1.56 -3.12 8.19
CA GLY A 26 -0.13 -2.86 8.31
C GLY A 26 0.71 -4.11 7.99
N ALA A 27 0.29 -5.29 8.43
CA ALA A 27 0.95 -6.55 8.10
C ALA A 27 0.89 -6.90 6.60
N LEU A 28 -0.18 -6.49 5.90
CA LEU A 28 -0.29 -6.65 4.45
C LEU A 28 0.65 -5.68 3.72
N ALA A 29 0.72 -4.43 4.18
CA ALA A 29 1.65 -3.44 3.66
C ALA A 29 3.10 -3.91 3.84
N GLU A 30 3.46 -4.42 5.02
CA GLU A 30 4.78 -4.99 5.29
C GLU A 30 5.11 -6.15 4.33
N ASN A 31 4.17 -7.08 4.14
CA ASN A 31 4.36 -8.20 3.22
C ASN A 31 4.55 -7.73 1.77
N ASN A 32 3.84 -6.70 1.32
CA ASN A 32 4.03 -6.16 -0.01
C ASN A 32 5.40 -5.49 -0.17
N ILE A 33 5.84 -4.72 0.84
CA ILE A 33 7.16 -4.08 0.85
C ILE A 33 8.30 -5.11 0.84
N ARG A 34 8.15 -6.22 1.59
CA ARG A 34 9.15 -7.30 1.63
C ARG A 34 9.19 -8.13 0.35
N ASN A 35 8.05 -8.29 -0.33
CA ASN A 35 7.94 -8.96 -1.62
C ASN A 35 8.05 -7.97 -2.80
N ASN A 36 8.95 -6.98 -2.67
CA ASN A 36 9.13 -5.93 -3.66
C ASN A 36 9.42 -6.47 -5.08
N ASP A 37 10.10 -7.61 -5.17
CA ASP A 37 10.37 -8.32 -6.43
C ASP A 37 9.09 -8.64 -7.22
N LYS A 38 7.94 -8.68 -6.55
CA LYS A 38 6.62 -8.99 -7.14
C LYS A 38 5.68 -7.80 -7.15
N THR A 39 5.82 -6.89 -6.19
CA THR A 39 4.86 -5.80 -5.95
C THR A 39 5.36 -4.43 -6.41
N GLY A 40 6.68 -4.20 -6.41
CA GLY A 40 7.30 -2.89 -6.65
C GLY A 40 7.05 -1.84 -5.55
N TRP A 41 6.49 -2.23 -4.40
CA TRP A 41 6.11 -1.27 -3.35
C TRP A 41 7.28 -0.52 -2.74
N ALA A 42 8.39 -1.21 -2.44
CA ALA A 42 9.57 -0.57 -1.86
C ALA A 42 10.17 0.49 -2.81
N ASP A 43 10.18 0.20 -4.11
CA ASP A 43 10.69 1.14 -5.12
C ASP A 43 9.77 2.36 -5.24
N ILE A 44 8.45 2.13 -5.31
CA ILE A 44 7.46 3.22 -5.32
C ILE A 44 7.58 4.08 -4.06
N ILE A 45 7.72 3.48 -2.87
CA ILE A 45 7.85 4.21 -1.60
C ILE A 45 9.14 5.00 -1.54
N ALA A 46 10.24 4.49 -2.11
CA ALA A 46 11.50 5.22 -2.18
C ALA A 46 11.36 6.51 -3.00
N ASP A 47 10.72 6.41 -4.17
CA ASP A 47 10.52 7.51 -5.11
C ASP A 47 9.41 8.48 -4.69
N THR A 48 8.47 8.02 -3.85
CA THR A 48 7.36 8.85 -3.38
C THR A 48 7.84 9.85 -2.30
N PRO A 49 7.50 11.15 -2.42
CA PRO A 49 7.74 12.13 -1.37
C PRO A 49 7.10 11.71 -0.05
N GLU A 50 7.78 11.97 1.07
CA GLU A 50 7.32 11.48 2.38
C GLU A 50 5.98 12.12 2.81
N GLU A 51 5.68 13.30 2.30
CA GLU A 51 4.43 14.04 2.51
C GLU A 51 3.24 13.38 1.80
N GLU A 52 3.49 12.56 0.78
CA GLU A 52 2.48 11.82 0.02
C GLU A 52 2.24 10.41 0.57
N LEU A 53 3.13 9.91 1.44
CA LEU A 53 3.00 8.64 2.16
C LEU A 53 2.02 8.77 3.34
N VAL A 54 0.79 9.20 3.05
CA VAL A 54 -0.31 9.33 4.00
C VAL A 54 -1.48 8.50 3.49
N ALA A 55 -1.98 7.58 4.31
CA ALA A 55 -3.12 6.78 3.92
C ALA A 55 -4.38 7.64 3.97
N ARG A 56 -4.80 8.14 2.81
CA ARG A 56 -6.08 8.83 2.67
C ARG A 56 -7.17 7.77 2.53
N GLU A 57 -8.23 7.87 3.35
CA GLU A 57 -9.50 7.19 3.07
C GLU A 57 -10.11 7.81 1.81
N GLY A 58 -9.56 7.44 0.65
CA GLY A 58 -10.23 7.65 -0.61
C GLY A 58 -11.40 6.70 -0.64
N SER A 59 -12.62 7.22 -0.48
CA SER A 59 -13.79 6.49 -0.97
C SER A 59 -13.56 6.30 -2.46
N SER A 60 -13.04 5.13 -2.86
CA SER A 60 -13.11 4.73 -4.26
C SER A 60 -14.59 4.54 -4.52
N THR A 61 -15.26 5.61 -4.95
CA THR A 61 -16.51 5.50 -5.69
C THR A 61 -16.16 4.92 -7.05
N ASN A 62 -15.62 3.70 -7.05
CA ASN A 62 -15.66 2.82 -8.20
C ASN A 62 -17.11 2.35 -8.33
N SER A 63 -18.00 3.31 -8.60
CA SER A 63 -19.20 3.07 -9.38
C SER A 63 -18.74 2.71 -10.79
N PHE A 64 -18.10 1.54 -10.93
CA PHE A 64 -18.27 0.73 -12.12
C PHE A 64 -19.74 0.29 -12.09
N MET A 65 -20.61 1.23 -12.45
CA MET A 65 -21.91 0.93 -12.98
C MET A 65 -21.65 -0.06 -14.11
N TYR A 66 -21.92 -1.34 -13.86
CA TYR A 66 -22.13 -2.30 -14.94
C TYR A 66 -23.27 -1.71 -15.77
N ARG A 67 -22.94 -0.97 -16.83
CA ARG A 67 -23.87 -0.74 -17.92
C ARG A 67 -24.10 -2.13 -18.50
N ARG A 68 -25.18 -2.77 -18.05
CA ARG A 68 -25.76 -3.95 -18.68
C ARG A 68 -26.10 -3.55 -20.12
N ILE A 69 -25.16 -3.77 -21.03
CA ILE A 69 -25.47 -3.90 -22.45
C ILE A 69 -25.85 -5.37 -22.63
N GLY A 70 -27.15 -5.65 -22.74
CA GLY A 70 -27.64 -6.99 -23.07
C GLY A 70 -28.93 -7.39 -22.34
N GLY A 71 -30.04 -7.34 -23.07
CA GLY A 71 -31.36 -7.84 -22.69
C GLY A 71 -32.46 -7.00 -23.31
#